data_AF-A0A533XZV0-F1
#
_entry.id   AF-A0A533XZV0-F1
#
_cell.length_a   1.000
_cell.length_b   1.000
_cell.length_c   1.000
_cell.angle_alpha   90.00
_cell.angle_beta   90.00
_cell.angle_gamma   90.00
#
_symmetry.space_group_name_H-M   'P 1'
#
loop_
_entity.id
_entity.type
_entity.pdbx_description
1 polymer ?
#
loop_
_entity_poly.entity_id
_entity_poly.type
_entity_poly.pdbx_seq_one_letter_code
_entity_poly.pdbx_strand_id
1 'polypeptide(L)' 'MIGLFHKILVPVDFSPCSDAAFKTAVQLARASKLELVMLHVIDTGTIAAFNRLGLLAVPSDATV' A
#
# COMPACT_ATOMS: atom_id res chain seq x y z
N MET A 1 -1.81 19.66 23.25
CA MET A 1 -0.41 19.39 22.88
C MET A 1 -0.38 19.32 21.36
N ILE A 2 0.27 20.27 20.70
CA ILE A 2 0.32 20.33 19.23
C ILE A 2 1.57 19.54 18.83
N GLY A 3 1.39 18.33 18.31
CA GLY A 3 2.49 17.53 17.79
C GLY A 3 3.00 18.12 16.47
N LEU A 4 4.31 17.99 16.20
CA LEU A 4 4.90 18.45 14.93
C LEU A 4 4.26 17.75 13.71
N PHE A 5 3.84 16.50 13.88
CA PHE A 5 3.13 15.71 12.89
C PHE A 5 1.74 15.37 13.42
N HIS A 6 0.77 15.27 12.50
CA HIS A 6 -0.63 14.93 12.79
C HIS A 6 -1.06 13.62 12.12
N LYS A 7 -0.35 13.20 11.07
CA LYS A 7 -0.70 12.07 10.22
C LYS A 7 0.55 11.35 9.72
N ILE A 8 0.45 10.04 9.57
CA ILE A 8 1.45 9.18 8.92
C ILE A 8 0.81 8.61 7.65
N LEU A 9 1.45 8.80 6.49
CA LEU A 9 1.13 8.08 5.26
C LEU A 9 1.99 6.82 5.18
N VAL A 10 1.35 5.66 5.02
CA VAL A 10 2.01 4.35 4.93
C VAL A 10 1.76 3.75 3.55
N PRO A 11 2.72 3.88 2.61
CA PRO A 11 2.64 3.18 1.34
C PRO A 11 2.86 1.67 1.56
N VAL A 12 2.01 0.84 0.97
CA VAL A 12 2.11 -0.62 1.01
C VAL A 12 2.13 -1.18 -0.41
N ASP A 13 3.07 -2.08 -0.68
CA ASP A 13 3.18 -2.87 -1.92
C ASP A 13 3.07 -4.37 -1.64
N PHE A 14 2.69 -4.74 -0.41
CA PHE A 14 2.60 -6.10 0.11
C PHE A 14 3.92 -6.88 0.15
N SER A 15 5.06 -6.22 -0.04
CA SER A 15 6.37 -6.81 0.22
C SER A 15 6.60 -7.00 1.73
N PRO A 16 7.49 -7.93 2.14
CA PRO A 16 7.90 -8.05 3.55
C PRO A 16 8.45 -6.75 4.14
N CYS A 17 9.08 -5.91 3.31
CA CYS A 17 9.59 -4.60 3.73
C CYS A 17 8.45 -3.64 4.07
N SER A 18 7.42 -3.56 3.21
CA SER A 18 6.25 -2.71 3.48
C SER A 18 5.45 -3.19 4.70
N ASP A 19 5.36 -4.50 4.94
CA ASP A 19 4.73 -5.07 6.14
C ASP A 19 5.48 -4.65 7.42
N ALA A 20 6.82 -4.72 7.41
CA ALA A 20 7.63 -4.24 8.54
C ALA A 20 7.43 -2.73 8.78
N ALA A 21 7.44 -1.92 7.72
CA ALA A 21 7.21 -0.48 7.80
C ALA A 21 5.80 -0.15 8.35
N PHE A 22 4.77 -0.88 7.90
CA PHE A 22 3.40 -0.75 8.40
C PHE A 22 3.30 -1.04 9.89
N LYS A 23 3.91 -2.13 10.37
CA LYS A 23 3.94 -2.47 11.80
C LYS A 23 4.59 -1.37 12.64
N THR A 24 5.71 -0.81 12.18
CA THR A 24 6.37 0.33 12.84
C THR A 24 5.49 1.58 12.85
N ALA A 25 4.84 1.91 11.73
CA ALA A 25 3.95 3.06 11.63
C ALA A 25 2.74 2.94 12.58
N VAL A 26 2.16 1.75 12.73
CA VAL A 26 1.07 1.48 13.68
C VAL A 26 1.53 1.74 15.12
N GLN A 27 2.72 1.26 15.50
CA GLN A 27 3.27 1.51 16.84
C GLN A 27 3.47 3.00 17.10
N LEU A 28 4.03 3.73 16.13
CA LEU A 28 4.28 5.17 16.23
C LEU A 28 2.96 5.97 16.32
N ALA A 29 1.99 5.65 15.47
CA ALA A 29 0.68 6.30 15.45
C ALA A 29 -0.05 6.12 16.78
N ARG A 30 -0.01 4.93 17.37
CA ARG A 30 -0.61 4.65 18.68
C ARG A 30 0.07 5.43 19.81
N ALA A 31 1.41 5.41 19.85
CA ALA A 31 2.18 6.11 20.87
C ALA A 31 1.98 7.63 20.82
N SER A 32 1.80 8.18 19.62
CA SER A 32 1.73 9.63 19.37
C SER A 32 0.31 10.14 19.09
N LYS A 33 -0.71 9.28 19.14
CA LYS A 33 -2.12 9.59 18.80
C LYS A 33 -2.28 10.25 17.43
N LEU A 34 -1.55 9.74 16.44
CA LEU A 34 -1.57 10.25 15.06
C LEU A 34 -2.59 9.48 14.21
N GLU A 35 -3.15 10.16 13.21
CA GLU A 35 -3.90 9.48 12.16
C GLU A 35 -2.94 8.66 11.29
N LEU A 36 -3.33 7.44 10.93
CA LEU A 36 -2.57 6.61 10.00
C LEU A 36 -3.39 6.41 8.73
N VAL A 37 -2.82 6.77 7.58
CA VAL A 37 -3.41 6.57 6.27
C VAL A 37 -2.59 5.53 5.52
N MET A 38 -3.21 4.40 5.18
CA MET A 38 -2.59 3.36 4.36
C MET A 38 -2.89 3.61 2.88
N LEU A 39 -1.87 3.52 2.03
CA LEU A 39 -1.97 3.76 0.60
C LEU A 39 -1.38 2.58 -0.16
N HIS A 40 -2.18 1.99 -1.06
CA HIS A 40 -1.69 1.04 -2.05
C HIS A 40 -1.82 1.67 -3.44
N VAL A 41 -0.82 1.47 -4.30
CA VAL A 41 -0.80 2.01 -5.66
C VAL A 41 -0.79 0.85 -6.66
N ILE A 42 -1.71 0.89 -7.60
CA ILE A 42 -1.74 -0.02 -8.74
C ILE A 42 -0.96 0.62 -9.90
N ASP A 43 0.12 -0.03 -10.34
CA ASP A 43 0.91 0.44 -11.48
C ASP A 43 0.22 0.14 -12.82
N THR A 44 -0.52 1.13 -13.30
CA THR A 44 -1.24 1.07 -14.58
C THR A 44 -0.32 1.02 -15.80
N GLY A 45 0.92 1.51 -15.70
CA GLY A 45 1.91 1.43 -16.77
C GLY A 45 2.36 -0.03 -16.98
N THR A 46 2.65 -0.71 -15.88
CA THR A 46 2.96 -2.15 -15.89
C THR A 46 1.78 -2.97 -16.41
N ILE A 47 0.55 -2.66 -15.99
CA ILE A 47 -0.67 -3.31 -16.52
C ILE A 47 -0.79 -3.12 -18.04
N ALA A 48 -0.61 -1.89 -18.53
CA ALA A 48 -0.68 -1.60 -19.95
C ALA A 48 0.40 -2.34 -20.75
N ALA A 49 1.60 -2.47 -20.20
CA ALA A 49 2.68 -3.25 -20.81
C ALA A 49 2.34 -4.74 -20.90
N PHE A 50 1.86 -5.35 -19.81
CA PHE A 50 1.42 -6.75 -19.84
C PHE A 50 0.28 -6.99 -20.82
N ASN A 51 -0.67 -6.06 -20.94
CA ASN A 51 -1.74 -6.17 -21.93
C ASN A 51 -1.20 -6.22 -23.37
N ARG A 52 -0.28 -5.31 -23.71
CA ARG A 52 0.35 -5.26 -25.04
C ARG A 52 1.15 -6.50 -25.39
N LEU A 53 1.73 -7.15 -24.37
CA LEU A 53 2.49 -8.39 -24.52
C LEU A 53 1.61 -9.65 -24.50
N GLY A 54 0.29 -9.52 -24.31
CA GLY A 54 -0.60 -10.67 -24.16
C GLY A 54 -0.34 -11.49 -22.89
N LEU A 55 0.26 -10.88 -21.85
CA LEU A 55 0.68 -11.51 -20.61
C LEU A 55 -0.31 -11.32 -19.46
N LEU A 56 -1.42 -10.60 -19.67
CA LEU A 56 -2.46 -10.53 -18.65
C LEU A 56 -3.17 -11.88 -18.57
N ALA A 57 -3.06 -12.54 -17.41
CA ALA A 57 -3.83 -13.72 -17.10
C ALA A 57 -5.34 -13.39 -17.03
N VAL A 58 -6.17 -14.39 -17.30
CA VAL A 58 -7.63 -14.34 -17.10
C VAL A 58 -7.92 -13.81 -15.69
N PRO A 59 -8.92 -12.93 -15.51
CA PRO A 59 -9.23 -12.37 -14.19
C PRO A 59 -9.34 -13.48 -13.13
N SER A 60 -8.79 -13.26 -11.93
CA SER A 60 -8.94 -14.19 -10.79
C SER A 60 -10.41 -14.47 -10.45
N ASP A 61 -11.29 -13.55 -10.87
CA ASP A 61 -12.72 -13.55 -10.58
C ASP A 61 -13.54 -14.09 -11.75
N ALA A 62 -12.90 -14.63 -12.79
CA ALA A 62 -13.59 -15.40 -13.83
C ALA A 62 -13.99 -16.76 -13.23
N THR A 63 -15.08 -16.76 -12.46
CA THR A 63 -15.75 -17.98 -12.01
C THR A 63 -16.19 -18.79 -13.23
N VAL A 64 -15.55 -19.94 -13.42
CA VAL A 64 -16.13 -21.10 -14.12
C VAL A 64 -17.32 -21.60 -13.31
#